data_AF-U5NCT4-F1
#
_entry.id   AF-U5NCT4-F1
#
_cell.length_a   1.000
_cell.length_b   1.000
_cell.length_c   1.000
_cell.angle_alpha   90.00
_cell.angle_beta   90.00
_cell.angle_gamma   90.00
#
_symmetry.space_group_name_H-M   'P 1'
#
loop_
_entity.id
_entity.type
_entity.pdbx_description
1 polymer ?
#
loop_
_entity_poly.entity_id
_entity_poly.type
_entity_poly.pdbx_seq_one_letter_code
_entity_poly.pdbx_strand_id
1 'polypeptide(L)'
;MSAILVAGGGNFSAKICRGKFEASTDVFIISSNSKNFDYLIFLKIKKELIQLNKVVQGTTIKHLSREVLKKLEILIPDDKTLEKFNDFCENIQLKIENLHSKIEILDRTKKYLLNRIFSEKLEIL
;
A
#
# COMPACT_ATOMS: atom_id res chain seq x y z
N MET A 1 0.79 13.24 -7.68
CA MET A 1 1.20 11.99 -8.35
C MET A 1 0.94 10.86 -7.36
N SER A 2 0.37 9.76 -7.82
CA SER A 2 0.07 8.55 -7.01
C SER A 2 1.03 7.45 -7.42
N ALA A 3 1.40 6.60 -6.47
CA ALA A 3 2.30 5.48 -6.70
C ALA A 3 1.81 4.24 -5.96
N ILE A 4 2.00 3.08 -6.59
CA ILE A 4 1.75 1.78 -5.99
C ILE A 4 3.09 1.22 -5.55
N LEU A 5 3.20 0.96 -4.25
CA LEU A 5 4.37 0.40 -3.59
C LEU A 5 4.14 -1.09 -3.39
N VAL A 6 5.01 -1.92 -3.95
CA VAL A 6 4.95 -3.38 -3.85
C VAL A 6 6.16 -3.88 -3.09
N ALA A 7 5.94 -4.39 -1.89
CA ALA A 7 6.98 -5.03 -1.08
C ALA A 7 7.30 -6.41 -1.67
N GLY A 8 8.56 -6.58 -2.10
CA GLY A 8 9.05 -7.78 -2.75
C GLY A 8 9.80 -8.74 -1.83
N GLY A 9 10.12 -8.37 -0.59
CA GLY A 9 10.84 -9.23 0.37
C GLY A 9 9.92 -9.90 1.39
N GLY A 10 10.01 -11.22 1.53
CA GLY A 10 9.25 -11.97 2.54
C GLY A 10 7.77 -12.08 2.19
N ASN A 11 6.90 -11.40 2.95
CA ASN A 11 5.45 -11.37 2.68
C ASN A 11 5.14 -10.29 1.65
N PHE A 12 4.72 -10.71 0.45
CA PHE A 12 4.40 -9.76 -0.61
C PHE A 12 3.16 -8.94 -0.25
N SER A 13 3.26 -7.63 -0.36
CA SER A 13 2.14 -6.72 -0.10
C SER A 13 2.18 -5.51 -1.01
N ALA A 14 1.02 -4.94 -1.29
CA ALA A 14 0.89 -3.72 -2.08
C ALA A 14 0.19 -2.64 -1.25
N LYS A 15 0.67 -1.40 -1.38
CA LYS A 15 0.03 -0.20 -0.83
C LYS A 15 -0.01 0.89 -1.89
N ILE A 16 -1.08 1.66 -1.93
CA ILE A 16 -1.14 2.88 -2.74
C ILE A 16 -0.77 4.07 -1.87
N CYS A 17 0.03 4.99 -2.41
CA CYS A 17 0.45 6.20 -1.74
C CYS A 17 0.18 7.41 -2.64
N ARG A 18 -0.50 8.41 -2.07
CA ARG A 18 -0.74 9.71 -2.70
C ARG A 18 0.24 10.71 -2.09
N GLY A 19 1.21 11.19 -2.88
CA GLY A 19 2.17 12.19 -2.43
C GLY A 19 3.57 11.64 -2.16
N LYS A 20 4.24 12.17 -1.12
CA LYS A 20 5.63 11.83 -0.81
C LYS A 20 5.70 10.50 -0.09
N PHE A 21 6.63 9.66 -0.51
CA PHE A 21 6.92 8.37 0.11
C PHE A 21 8.41 8.10 0.09
N GLU A 22 8.83 7.17 0.95
CA GLU A 22 10.16 6.60 0.97
C GLU A 22 10.00 5.09 0.76
N ALA A 23 10.90 4.50 -0.03
CA ALA A 23 10.86 3.10 -0.40
C ALA A 23 12.25 2.50 -0.19
N SER A 24 12.31 1.31 0.41
CA SER A 24 13.55 0.55 0.53
C SER A 24 13.89 -0.14 -0.80
N THR A 25 15.09 -0.72 -0.89
CA THR A 25 15.59 -1.41 -2.09
C THR A 25 14.69 -2.55 -2.58
N ASP A 26 13.95 -3.18 -1.66
CA ASP A 26 13.09 -4.34 -1.96
C ASP A 26 11.64 -3.94 -2.25
N VAL A 27 11.38 -2.65 -2.49
CA VAL A 27 10.06 -2.13 -2.84
C VAL A 27 10.04 -1.69 -4.31
N PHE A 28 9.17 -2.32 -5.10
CA PHE A 28 8.91 -1.86 -6.46
C PHE A 28 7.92 -0.71 -6.45
N ILE A 29 8.23 0.33 -7.22
CA ILE A 29 7.36 1.49 -7.43
C ILE A 29 6.72 1.37 -8.80
N ILE A 30 5.39 1.36 -8.84
CA ILE A 30 4.60 1.31 -10.06
C ILE A 30 3.77 2.59 -10.13
N SER A 31 3.90 3.34 -11.22
CA SER A 31 3.13 4.55 -11.48
C SER A 31 2.53 4.46 -12.88
N SER A 32 1.25 4.80 -13.00
CA SER A 32 0.58 4.93 -14.29
C SER A 32 0.71 6.36 -14.83
N ASN A 33 0.68 6.51 -16.15
CA ASN A 33 0.60 7.84 -16.80
C ASN A 33 -0.76 8.49 -16.55
N SER A 34 -1.81 7.70 -16.31
CA SER A 34 -3.15 8.18 -15.99
C SER A 34 -3.61 7.64 -14.64
N LYS A 35 -4.03 8.56 -13.77
CA LYS A 35 -4.51 8.27 -12.42
C LYS A 35 -5.75 7.37 -12.41
N ASN A 36 -6.55 7.41 -13.48
CA ASN A 36 -7.79 6.65 -13.57
C ASN A 36 -7.54 5.13 -13.53
N PHE A 37 -6.33 4.67 -13.83
CA PHE A 37 -5.98 3.26 -13.78
C PHE A 37 -5.31 2.83 -12.47
N ASP A 38 -4.91 3.76 -11.61
CA ASP A 38 -4.12 3.44 -10.41
C ASP A 38 -4.84 2.42 -9.52
N TYR A 39 -6.15 2.59 -9.34
CA TYR A 39 -6.95 1.68 -8.52
C TYR A 39 -7.13 0.30 -9.14
N LEU A 40 -7.40 0.26 -10.44
CA LEU A 40 -7.54 -0.99 -11.18
C LEU A 40 -6.24 -1.80 -11.11
N ILE A 41 -5.11 -1.14 -11.38
CA ILE A 41 -3.78 -1.73 -11.33
C ILE A 41 -3.47 -2.20 -9.90
N PHE A 42 -3.73 -1.36 -8.89
CA PHE A 42 -3.52 -1.71 -7.49
C PHE A 42 -4.29 -2.96 -7.06
N LEU A 43 -5.58 -3.05 -7.40
CA LEU A 43 -6.40 -4.22 -7.05
C LEU A 43 -5.93 -5.49 -7.75
N LYS A 44 -5.57 -5.39 -9.03
CA LYS A 44 -5.05 -6.55 -9.78
C LYS A 44 -3.74 -7.04 -9.18
N ILE A 45 -2.78 -6.15 -8.90
CA ILE A 45 -1.54 -6.50 -8.20
C ILE A 45 -1.85 -7.13 -6.86
N LYS A 46 -2.69 -6.49 -6.03
CA LYS A 46 -3.02 -6.99 -4.68
C LYS A 46 -3.60 -8.41 -4.73
N LYS A 47 -4.50 -8.70 -5.67
CA LYS A 47 -5.06 -10.03 -5.87
C LYS A 47 -3.99 -11.07 -6.19
N GLU A 48 -3.06 -10.73 -7.08
CA GLU A 48 -1.98 -11.62 -7.51
C GLU A 48 -0.97 -11.86 -6.40
N LEU A 49 -0.60 -10.83 -5.64
CA LEU A 49 0.26 -11.00 -4.47
C LEU A 49 -0.37 -11.92 -3.42
N ILE A 50 -1.68 -11.84 -3.21
CA ILE A 50 -2.40 -12.77 -2.32
C ILE A 50 -2.30 -14.21 -2.84
N GLN A 51 -2.46 -14.43 -4.15
CA GLN A 51 -2.32 -15.75 -4.75
C GLN A 51 -0.88 -16.27 -4.63
N LEU A 52 0.10 -15.44 -4.94
CA LEU A 52 1.51 -15.77 -4.78
C LEU A 52 1.79 -16.17 -3.34
N ASN A 53 1.42 -15.36 -2.35
CA ASN A 53 1.61 -15.69 -0.93
C ASN A 53 0.99 -17.04 -0.51
N LYS A 54 -0.14 -17.45 -1.11
CA LYS A 54 -0.77 -18.76 -0.82
C LYS A 54 0.02 -19.93 -1.39
N VAL A 55 0.49 -19.82 -2.64
CA VAL A 55 1.30 -20.86 -3.30
C VAL A 55 2.66 -21.01 -2.62
N VAL A 56 3.11 -19.95 -1.94
CA VAL A 56 4.49 -19.75 -1.55
C VAL A 56 4.81 -20.19 -0.11
N GLN A 57 3.87 -20.79 0.62
CA GLN A 57 3.99 -21.25 2.03
C GLN A 57 5.13 -22.28 2.29
N GLY A 58 6.38 -21.83 2.27
CA GLY A 58 7.57 -22.60 2.64
C GLY A 58 8.60 -21.71 3.33
N THR A 59 9.52 -22.32 4.08
CA THR A 59 10.44 -21.68 5.05
C THR A 59 11.55 -20.79 4.46
N THR A 60 11.71 -20.74 3.14
CA THR A 60 12.74 -19.92 2.48
C THR A 60 12.23 -18.50 2.23
N ILE A 61 13.01 -17.48 2.64
CA ILE A 61 12.75 -16.07 2.33
C ILE A 61 12.77 -15.88 0.81
N LYS A 62 11.66 -15.40 0.24
CA LYS A 62 11.50 -15.23 -1.21
C LYS A 62 11.50 -13.76 -1.59
N HIS A 63 12.02 -13.51 -2.79
CA HIS A 63 12.05 -12.21 -3.43
C HIS A 63 11.12 -12.21 -4.65
N LEU A 64 10.24 -11.22 -4.73
CA LEU A 64 9.41 -11.00 -5.90
C LEU A 64 10.32 -10.54 -7.05
N SER A 65 10.36 -11.31 -8.13
CA SER A 65 11.12 -10.90 -9.31
C SER A 65 10.35 -9.88 -10.14
N ARG A 66 11.08 -8.95 -10.75
CA ARG A 66 10.50 -7.94 -11.66
C ARG A 66 9.76 -8.57 -12.84
N GLU A 67 10.14 -9.78 -13.25
CA GLU A 67 9.48 -10.52 -14.33
C GLU A 67 8.04 -10.89 -14.02
N VAL A 68 7.74 -11.27 -12.76
CA VAL A 68 6.37 -11.61 -12.34
C VAL A 68 5.46 -10.39 -12.49
N LEU A 69 5.94 -9.20 -12.08
CA LEU A 69 5.20 -7.95 -12.25
C LEU A 69 5.03 -7.57 -13.72
N LYS A 70 6.03 -7.83 -14.58
CA LYS A 70 5.95 -7.55 -16.03
C LYS A 70 5.00 -8.48 -16.78
N LYS A 71 4.84 -9.72 -16.33
CA LYS A 71 3.93 -10.71 -16.93
C LYS A 71 2.47 -10.49 -16.52
N LEU A 72 2.21 -9.50 -15.67
CA LEU A 72 0.87 -9.22 -15.19
C LEU A 72 0.01 -8.60 -16.30
N GLU A 73 -0.93 -9.37 -16.82
CA GLU A 73 -1.93 -8.87 -17.76
C GLU A 73 -3.09 -8.20 -17.01
N ILE A 74 -3.40 -6.98 -17.40
CA ILE A 74 -4.47 -6.16 -16.82
C ILE A 74 -5.49 -5.90 -17.93
N LEU A 75 -6.73 -6.35 -17.71
CA LEU A 75 -7.82 -6.07 -18.62
C LEU A 75 -8.29 -4.62 -18.40
N ILE A 76 -8.25 -3.83 -19.46
CA ILE A 76 -8.68 -2.43 -19.46
C ILE A 76 -10.16 -2.40 -19.88
N PRO A 77 -11.09 -1.97 -18.99
CA PRO A 77 -12.49 -1.83 -19.33
C PRO A 77 -12.72 -0.60 -20.22
N ASP A 78 -13.93 -0.44 -20.75
CA ASP A 78 -14.34 0.80 -21.42
C ASP A 78 -14.35 2.00 -20.45
N ASP A 79 -14.22 3.21 -21.01
CA ASP A 79 -14.10 4.45 -20.23
C ASP A 79 -15.28 4.67 -19.28
N LYS A 80 -16.51 4.33 -19.69
CA LYS A 80 -17.71 4.52 -18.85
C LYS A 80 -17.71 3.57 -17.66
N THR A 81 -17.31 2.32 -17.88
CA THR A 81 -17.16 1.34 -16.81
C THR A 81 -16.04 1.73 -15.86
N LEU A 82 -14.91 2.24 -16.39
CA LEU A 82 -13.79 2.71 -15.58
C LEU A 82 -14.17 3.90 -14.69
N GLU A 83 -14.91 4.87 -15.24
CA GLU A 83 -15.40 6.04 -14.50
C GLU A 83 -16.31 5.61 -13.34
N LYS A 84 -17.32 4.78 -13.61
CA LYS A 84 -18.22 4.24 -12.57
C LYS A 84 -17.46 3.46 -11.49
N PHE A 85 -16.47 2.67 -11.91
CA PHE A 85 -15.63 1.93 -10.98
C PHE A 85 -14.84 2.88 -10.07
N ASN A 86 -14.22 3.91 -10.64
CA ASN A 86 -13.46 4.89 -9.88
C ASN A 86 -14.35 5.69 -8.93
N ASP A 87 -15.52 6.16 -9.35
CA ASP A 87 -16.45 6.90 -8.50
C ASP A 87 -16.83 6.12 -7.23
N PHE A 88 -17.03 4.82 -7.39
CA PHE A 88 -17.34 3.93 -6.27
C PHE A 88 -16.10 3.66 -5.39
N CYS A 89 -14.97 3.28 -6.00
CA CYS A 89 -13.78 2.85 -5.27
C CYS A 89 -13.00 4.00 -4.63
N GLU A 90 -12.96 5.17 -5.25
CA GLU A 90 -12.23 6.36 -4.79
C GLU A 90 -12.64 6.74 -3.37
N ASN A 91 -13.96 6.83 -3.12
CA ASN A 91 -14.51 7.18 -1.82
C ASN A 91 -14.15 6.17 -0.73
N ILE A 92 -14.18 4.89 -1.06
CA ILE A 92 -13.81 3.82 -0.13
C ILE A 92 -12.32 3.90 0.18
N GLN A 93 -11.50 4.06 -0.85
CA GLN A 93 -10.07 4.14 -0.67
C GLN A 93 -9.67 5.36 0.15
N LEU A 94 -10.21 6.53 -0.13
CA LEU A 94 -9.94 7.75 0.64
C LEU A 94 -10.22 7.55 2.13
N LYS A 95 -11.30 6.84 2.48
CA LYS A 95 -11.59 6.48 3.88
C LYS A 95 -10.53 5.56 4.47
N ILE A 96 -10.09 4.54 3.73
CA ILE A 96 -9.02 3.62 4.16
C ILE A 96 -7.71 4.38 4.40
N GLU A 97 -7.31 5.23 3.47
CA GLU A 97 -6.10 6.05 3.57
C GLU A 97 -6.15 6.97 4.80
N ASN A 98 -7.27 7.67 5.00
CA ASN A 98 -7.48 8.53 6.17
C ASN A 98 -7.41 7.76 7.49
N LEU A 99 -7.97 6.55 7.56
CA LEU A 99 -7.90 5.72 8.76
C LEU A 99 -6.47 5.27 9.05
N HIS A 100 -5.71 4.88 8.02
CA HIS A 100 -4.30 4.54 8.19
C HIS A 100 -3.48 5.72 8.70
N SER A 101 -3.66 6.92 8.15
CA SER A 101 -3.00 8.12 8.64
C SER A 101 -3.35 8.43 10.10
N LYS A 102 -4.62 8.28 10.50
CA LYS A 102 -5.03 8.44 11.91
C LYS A 102 -4.35 7.43 12.83
N ILE A 103 -4.26 6.16 12.42
CA ILE A 103 -3.57 5.11 13.18
C ILE A 103 -2.09 5.47 13.38
N GLU A 104 -1.40 5.91 12.33
CA GLU A 104 0.02 6.31 12.43
C GLU A 104 0.23 7.49 13.36
N ILE A 105 -0.64 8.51 13.29
CA ILE A 105 -0.59 9.68 14.19
C ILE A 105 -0.83 9.24 15.64
N LEU A 106 -1.82 8.39 15.88
CA LEU A 106 -2.14 7.88 17.22
C LEU A 106 -0.99 7.04 17.79
N ASP A 107 -0.35 6.19 16.99
CA ASP A 107 0.80 5.39 17.44
C ASP A 107 1.99 6.27 17.80
N ARG A 108 2.31 7.28 16.98
CA ARG A 108 3.35 8.27 17.30
C ARG A 108 3.03 9.05 18.56
N THR A 109 1.79 9.49 18.70
CA THR A 109 1.32 10.25 19.88
C THR A 109 1.41 9.40 21.14
N LYS A 110 0.96 8.14 21.07
CA LYS A 110 1.07 7.17 22.16
C LYS A 110 2.53 6.98 22.57
N LYS A 111 3.43 6.72 21.63
CA LYS A 111 4.88 6.57 21.91
C LYS A 111 5.48 7.81 22.54
N TYR A 112 5.14 8.99 22.03
CA TYR A 112 5.59 10.27 22.58
C TYR A 112 5.13 10.49 24.02
N LEU A 113 3.84 10.26 24.30
CA LEU A 113 3.28 10.39 25.64
C LEU A 113 3.87 9.37 26.60
N LEU A 114 4.01 8.12 26.17
CA LEU A 114 4.64 7.05 26.95
C LEU A 114 6.07 7.43 27.34
N ASN A 115 6.87 7.88 26.37
CA ASN A 115 8.24 8.33 26.63
C ASN A 115 8.27 9.49 27.63
N ARG A 116 7.34 10.46 27.53
CA ARG A 116 7.26 11.58 28.49
C ARG A 116 6.89 11.15 29.91
N ILE A 117 6.01 10.17 30.05
CA ILE A 117 5.59 9.64 31.36
C ILE A 117 6.77 8.91 32.03
N PHE A 118 7.48 8.05 31.28
CA PHE A 118 8.62 7.30 31.84
C PHE A 118 9.90 8.12 31.96
N SER A 119 10.05 9.24 31.26
CA SER A 119 11.23 10.11 31.31
C SER A 119 11.16 11.20 32.39
N GLU A 120 10.30 11.07 33.42
CA GLU A 120 10.13 12.01 34.55
C GLU A 120 10.03 13.50 34.15
N LYS A 121 9.40 13.81 33.01
CA LYS A 121 9.11 15.21 32.59
C LYS A 121 7.67 15.64 32.83
N LEU A 122 6.93 14.86 33.60
CA LEU A 122 5.67 15.26 34.21
C LEU A 122 5.87 15.12 35.71
N GLU A 123 6.41 16.17 36.33
CA GLU A 123 6.11 16.42 37.73
C GLU A 123 4.59 16.56 37.80
N ILE A 124 3.95 15.54 38.36
CA ILE A 124 2.56 15.64 38.79
C ILE A 124 2.60 16.61 39.97
N LEU A 125 2.29 17.88 39.69
CA LEU A 125 1.93 18.86 40.73
C LEU A 125 0.66 18.41 41.45
#